data_AF-A0A2A6EA26-F1
#
_entry.id   AF-A0A2A6EA26-F1
#
_cell.length_a   1.000
_cell.length_b   1.000
_cell.length_c   1.000
_cell.angle_alpha   90.00
_cell.angle_beta   90.00
_cell.angle_gamma   90.00
#
_symmetry.space_group_name_H-M   'P 1'
#
loop_
_entity.id
_entity.type
_entity.pdbx_description
1 polymer ?
#
loop_
_entity_poly.entity_id
_entity_poly.type
_entity_poly.pdbx_seq_one_letter_code
_entity_poly.pdbx_strand_id
1 'polypeptide(L)'
;MPFKEDKYHRDMFNWGTKNHFTMNENGILYFYDSFTNVLYRKTSMKDESYYEVDFGQYTIPQDKPVNSFNIYESSYAIPTDYFLIKNRIIVSLLLDGKRYYSFINTETGQSETGTVKYLDGKLPFFPQWSHKNTLVGCCLYEDVKENSMLEEYLIDDEETYVLLFYDI
;
A
#
# COMPACT_ATOMS: atom_id res chain seq x y z
N MET A 1 -25.75 1.21 -17.37
CA MET A 1 -25.79 0.05 -16.44
C MET A 1 -25.22 0.52 -15.12
N PRO A 2 -25.92 0.40 -13.98
CA PRO A 2 -25.30 0.74 -12.71
C PRO A 2 -24.27 -0.35 -12.38
N PHE A 3 -23.06 0.08 -12.00
CA PHE A 3 -22.05 -0.82 -11.44
C PHE A 3 -22.67 -1.49 -10.20
N LYS A 4 -22.61 -2.82 -10.13
CA LYS A 4 -22.77 -3.51 -8.85
C LYS A 4 -21.59 -3.06 -8.00
N GLU A 5 -21.86 -2.42 -6.86
CA GLU A 5 -20.86 -2.20 -5.83
C GLU A 5 -20.23 -3.56 -5.51
N ASP A 6 -18.98 -3.79 -5.91
CA ASP A 6 -18.20 -4.89 -5.37
C ASP A 6 -18.14 -4.69 -3.86
N LYS A 7 -18.57 -5.71 -3.11
CA LYS A 7 -18.69 -5.71 -1.64
C LYS A 7 -17.37 -5.30 -0.94
N TYR A 8 -16.24 -5.44 -1.63
CA TYR A 8 -14.90 -4.96 -1.24
C TYR A 8 -14.78 -3.45 -1.05
N HIS A 9 -15.74 -2.66 -1.56
CA HIS A 9 -15.71 -1.20 -1.41
C HIS A 9 -16.08 -0.71 0.00
N ARG A 10 -16.74 -1.54 0.84
CA ARG A 10 -17.28 -1.06 2.12
C ARG A 10 -16.26 -0.97 3.26
N ASP A 11 -15.22 -1.79 3.27
CA ASP A 11 -14.30 -1.85 4.42
C ASP A 11 -12.95 -1.16 4.19
N MET A 12 -12.71 -0.55 3.03
CA MET A 12 -11.36 -0.08 2.64
C MET A 12 -11.12 1.44 2.69
N PHE A 13 -12.14 2.29 2.89
CA PHE A 13 -11.97 3.73 2.68
C PHE A 13 -12.46 4.58 3.86
N ASN A 14 -11.80 4.45 5.01
CA ASN A 14 -11.81 5.49 6.05
C ASN A 14 -10.67 6.51 5.85
N TRP A 15 -10.44 6.91 4.60
CA TRP A 15 -9.33 7.75 4.14
C TRP A 15 -9.72 9.22 4.13
N GLY A 16 -10.24 9.71 5.25
CA GLY A 16 -10.33 11.14 5.44
C GLY A 16 -8.91 11.70 5.55
N THR A 17 -8.47 12.52 4.59
CA THR A 17 -7.46 13.60 4.68
C THR A 17 -6.55 13.55 5.92
N LYS A 18 -5.81 12.46 6.12
CA LYS A 18 -4.96 12.27 7.29
C LYS A 18 -3.56 12.02 6.79
N ASN A 19 -2.61 12.78 7.30
CA ASN A 19 -1.21 12.49 7.09
C ASN A 19 -0.95 11.08 7.63
N HIS A 20 -0.35 10.25 6.79
CA HIS A 20 -0.04 8.88 7.13
C HIS A 20 1.39 8.80 7.64
N PHE A 21 1.66 7.79 8.45
CA PHE A 21 3.02 7.50 8.90
C PHE A 21 3.31 6.01 8.78
N THR A 22 4.59 5.71 8.65
CA THR A 22 5.12 4.35 8.61
C THR A 22 6.48 4.34 9.30
N MET A 23 6.92 3.16 9.73
CA MET A 23 8.13 3.02 10.55
C MET A 23 8.96 1.86 10.03
N ASN A 24 10.27 2.04 9.91
CA ASN A 24 11.17 0.95 9.55
C ASN A 24 11.54 0.09 10.77
N GLU A 25 12.29 -0.98 10.54
CA GLU A 25 12.75 -1.91 11.59
C GLU A 25 13.55 -1.26 12.72
N ASN A 26 14.19 -0.12 12.47
CA ASN A 26 15.00 0.62 13.44
C ASN A 26 14.20 1.66 14.23
N GLY A 27 12.88 1.72 14.04
CA GLY A 27 12.02 2.69 14.73
C GLY A 27 12.06 4.09 14.13
N ILE A 28 12.63 4.28 12.92
CA ILE A 28 12.66 5.57 12.25
C ILE A 28 11.28 5.81 11.61
N LEU A 29 10.67 6.95 11.94
CA LEU A 29 9.37 7.38 11.42
C LEU A 29 9.49 8.13 10.09
N TYR A 30 8.60 7.78 9.18
CA TYR A 30 8.40 8.42 7.90
C TYR A 30 6.94 8.86 7.77
N PHE A 31 6.73 9.94 7.03
CA PHE A 31 5.44 10.59 6.86
C PHE A 31 5.18 10.83 5.38
N TYR A 32 3.93 10.75 4.98
CA TYR A 32 3.51 11.09 3.62
C TYR A 32 2.11 11.67 3.68
N ASP A 33 1.88 12.66 2.83
CA ASP A 33 0.55 13.18 2.60
C ASP A 33 -0.20 12.19 1.70
N SER A 34 -1.50 12.05 1.93
CA SER A 34 -2.34 11.17 1.11
C SER A 34 -2.15 11.50 -0.37
N PHE A 35 -2.00 10.47 -1.20
CA PHE A 35 -1.96 10.58 -2.66
C PHE A 35 -0.77 11.38 -3.21
N THR A 36 0.30 11.53 -2.43
CA THR A 36 1.57 12.11 -2.90
C THR A 36 2.57 11.02 -3.26
N ASN A 37 3.49 11.32 -4.17
CA ASN A 37 4.60 10.43 -4.52
C ASN A 37 5.85 10.66 -3.65
N VAL A 38 5.77 11.51 -2.63
CA VAL A 38 6.91 11.88 -1.80
C VAL A 38 6.76 11.31 -0.39
N LEU A 39 7.77 10.56 0.04
CA LEU A 39 7.93 10.08 1.40
C LEU A 39 8.94 10.97 2.12
N TYR A 40 8.54 11.50 3.27
CA TYR A 40 9.37 12.34 4.12
C TYR A 40 9.90 11.54 5.30
N ARG A 41 11.14 11.82 5.71
CA ARG A 41 11.72 11.30 6.94
C ARG A 41 11.68 12.39 8.00
N LYS A 42 11.17 12.05 9.19
CA LYS A 42 11.21 12.97 10.31
C LYS A 42 12.58 12.94 10.96
N THR A 43 13.22 14.10 11.01
CA THR A 43 14.44 14.32 11.79
C THR A 43 14.13 15.18 13.01
N SER A 44 15.08 15.29 13.95
CA SER A 44 14.92 16.16 15.12
C SER A 44 14.83 17.65 14.78
N MET A 45 15.18 18.06 13.56
CA MET A 45 15.30 19.48 13.17
C MET A 45 14.35 19.93 12.06
N LYS A 46 13.87 19.03 11.19
CA LYS A 46 12.89 19.31 10.12
C LYS A 46 12.41 18.02 9.44
N ASP A 47 11.37 18.14 8.63
CA ASP A 47 10.98 17.09 7.69
C ASP A 47 11.85 17.21 6.43
N GLU A 48 12.51 16.13 6.05
CA GLU A 48 13.32 16.06 4.82
C GLU A 48 12.67 15.09 3.84
N SER A 49 12.61 15.47 2.55
CA SER A 49 12.24 14.52 1.51
C SER A 49 13.24 13.36 1.54
N TYR A 50 12.73 12.15 1.70
CA TYR A 50 13.53 10.94 1.79
C TYR A 50 13.52 10.19 0.46
N TYR A 51 12.34 10.04 -0.13
CA TYR A 51 12.21 9.32 -1.39
C TYR A 51 11.04 9.88 -2.20
N GLU A 52 11.28 10.15 -3.48
CA GLU A 52 10.23 10.49 -4.44
C GLU A 52 10.07 9.31 -5.40
N VAL A 53 8.86 8.77 -5.46
CA VAL A 53 8.55 7.64 -6.34
C VAL A 53 8.28 8.16 -7.74
N ASP A 54 9.02 7.61 -8.71
CA ASP A 54 8.81 7.86 -10.13
C ASP A 54 8.09 6.67 -10.78
N PHE A 55 6.85 6.90 -11.20
CA PHE A 55 6.04 5.99 -11.99
C PHE A 55 6.11 6.31 -13.50
N GLY A 56 7.11 7.08 -13.93
CA GLY A 56 7.30 7.51 -15.30
C GLY A 56 6.13 8.37 -15.78
N GLN A 57 5.50 7.96 -16.89
CA GLN A 57 4.37 8.70 -17.48
C GLN A 57 3.11 8.73 -16.59
N TYR A 58 3.05 7.87 -15.57
CA TYR A 58 1.93 7.79 -14.63
C TYR A 58 2.16 8.60 -13.35
N THR A 59 3.32 9.24 -13.19
CA THR A 59 3.62 10.09 -12.03
C THR A 59 2.69 11.30 -11.99
N ILE A 60 2.21 11.65 -10.79
CA ILE A 60 1.39 12.84 -10.57
C ILE A 60 2.28 14.09 -10.80
N PRO A 61 1.90 15.02 -11.69
CA PRO A 61 2.65 16.26 -11.88
C PRO A 61 2.72 17.09 -10.60
N GLN A 62 3.90 17.63 -10.26
CA GLN A 62 4.14 18.39 -9.02
C GLN A 62 3.26 19.64 -8.88
N ASP A 63 2.80 20.21 -9.99
CA ASP A 63 1.94 21.39 -10.05
C ASP A 63 0.45 21.08 -9.90
N LYS A 64 0.05 19.80 -9.91
CA LYS A 64 -1.34 19.38 -9.74
C LYS A 64 -1.63 19.06 -8.29
N PRO A 65 -2.44 19.86 -7.58
CA PRO A 65 -2.89 19.48 -6.26
C PRO A 65 -3.75 18.22 -6.37
N VAL A 66 -3.56 17.30 -5.43
CA VAL A 66 -4.28 16.01 -5.37
C VAL A 66 -5.81 16.16 -5.45
N ASN A 67 -6.36 17.26 -4.93
CA ASN A 67 -7.81 17.54 -4.96
C ASN A 67 -8.31 18.02 -6.33
N SER A 68 -7.46 18.12 -7.35
CA SER A 68 -7.82 18.60 -8.68
C SER A 68 -8.36 17.54 -9.63
N PHE A 69 -8.34 16.26 -9.23
CA PHE A 69 -8.81 15.15 -10.05
C PHE A 69 -9.50 14.07 -9.22
N ASN A 70 -10.38 13.31 -9.86
CA ASN A 70 -10.98 12.13 -9.27
C ASN A 70 -9.94 10.99 -9.28
N ILE A 71 -9.47 10.56 -8.10
CA ILE A 71 -8.44 9.53 -7.98
C ILE A 71 -8.84 8.19 -8.62
N TYR A 72 -10.13 7.88 -8.71
CA TYR A 72 -10.63 6.63 -9.29
C TYR A 72 -10.74 6.65 -10.82
N GLU A 73 -10.74 7.85 -11.42
CA GLU A 73 -10.84 8.05 -12.87
C GLU A 73 -9.52 8.60 -13.44
N SER A 74 -8.52 8.80 -12.59
CA SER A 74 -7.21 9.31 -12.96
C SER A 74 -6.39 8.24 -13.68
N SER A 75 -5.65 8.67 -14.70
CA SER A 75 -4.62 7.86 -15.35
C SER A 75 -3.29 7.86 -14.58
N TYR A 76 -3.20 8.57 -13.45
CA TYR A 76 -2.00 8.60 -12.63
C TYR A 76 -1.95 7.40 -11.69
N ALA A 77 -0.74 6.94 -11.40
CA ALA A 77 -0.48 6.03 -10.29
C ALA A 77 -0.58 6.85 -9.00
N ILE A 78 -1.58 6.53 -8.18
CA ILE A 78 -1.90 7.24 -6.93
C ILE A 78 -1.39 6.41 -5.77
N PRO A 79 -0.29 6.79 -5.10
CA PRO A 79 0.16 6.11 -3.90
C PRO A 79 -0.90 6.21 -2.82
N THR A 80 -1.18 5.07 -2.21
CA THR A 80 -2.13 4.94 -1.14
C THR A 80 -1.35 4.74 0.16
N ASP A 81 -0.48 3.73 0.24
CA ASP A 81 0.24 3.36 1.46
C ASP A 81 1.72 3.11 1.20
N TYR A 82 2.54 3.37 2.21
CA TYR A 82 3.97 3.09 2.19
C TYR A 82 4.38 2.16 3.34
N PHE A 83 5.17 1.14 3.03
CA PHE A 83 5.79 0.24 4.00
C PHE A 83 7.30 0.20 3.77
N LEU A 84 8.08 0.35 4.84
CA LEU A 84 9.54 0.25 4.78
C LEU A 84 9.99 -1.06 5.41
N ILE A 85 10.42 -1.98 4.56
CA ILE A 85 10.84 -3.33 4.95
C ILE A 85 12.26 -3.55 4.44
N LYS A 86 13.22 -3.81 5.35
CA LYS A 86 14.64 -3.92 5.02
C LYS A 86 15.12 -2.74 4.14
N ASN A 87 15.74 -3.02 2.99
CA ASN A 87 16.20 -2.06 1.99
C ASN A 87 15.15 -1.76 0.90
N ARG A 88 13.86 -1.94 1.21
CA ARG A 88 12.77 -1.76 0.25
C ARG A 88 11.70 -0.81 0.75
N ILE A 89 11.21 0.01 -0.17
CA ILE A 89 9.94 0.71 -0.02
C ILE A 89 8.91 -0.10 -0.80
N ILE A 90 7.84 -0.48 -0.14
CA ILE A 90 6.67 -1.11 -0.74
C ILE A 90 5.58 -0.06 -0.80
N VAL A 91 5.13 0.27 -2.00
CA VAL A 91 4.12 1.30 -2.24
C VAL A 91 2.84 0.61 -2.70
N SER A 92 1.77 0.72 -1.93
CA SER A 92 0.43 0.43 -2.41
C SER A 92 -0.03 1.60 -3.28
N LEU A 93 -0.60 1.32 -4.45
CA LEU A 93 -1.04 2.37 -5.36
C LEU A 93 -2.33 1.99 -6.10
N LEU A 94 -3.11 3.01 -6.47
CA LEU A 94 -4.26 2.90 -7.35
C LEU A 94 -3.86 3.37 -8.76
N LEU A 95 -4.16 2.58 -9.79
CA LEU A 95 -3.98 2.95 -11.19
C LEU A 95 -5.17 2.41 -11.99
N ASP A 96 -5.84 3.27 -12.76
CA ASP A 96 -7.04 2.92 -13.54
C ASP A 96 -8.10 2.19 -12.71
N GLY A 97 -8.33 2.66 -11.47
CA GLY A 97 -9.30 2.08 -10.53
C GLY A 97 -8.91 0.72 -9.95
N LYS A 98 -7.69 0.21 -10.20
CA LYS A 98 -7.18 -1.07 -9.69
C LYS A 98 -6.02 -0.86 -8.73
N ARG A 99 -5.93 -1.72 -7.71
CA ARG A 99 -4.87 -1.66 -6.69
C ARG A 99 -3.66 -2.51 -7.09
N TYR A 100 -2.48 -1.92 -6.98
CA TYR A 100 -1.18 -2.52 -7.27
C TYR A 100 -0.22 -2.30 -6.10
N TYR A 101 0.91 -3.00 -6.15
CA TYR A 101 2.05 -2.76 -5.30
C TYR A 101 3.31 -2.58 -6.14
N SER A 102 4.13 -1.61 -5.76
CA SER A 102 5.49 -1.44 -6.29
C SER A 102 6.50 -1.74 -5.20
N PHE A 103 7.46 -2.62 -5.51
CA PHE A 103 8.62 -2.92 -4.69
C PHE A 103 9.81 -2.16 -5.20
N ILE A 104 10.27 -1.20 -4.42
CA ILE A 104 11.35 -0.30 -4.79
C ILE A 104 12.55 -0.63 -3.91
N ASN A 105 13.65 -1.04 -4.53
CA ASN A 105 14.92 -1.22 -3.83
C ASN A 105 15.59 0.15 -3.67
N THR A 106 15.80 0.60 -2.43
CA THR A 106 16.32 1.95 -2.16
C THR A 106 17.82 2.09 -2.43
N GLU A 107 18.56 0.99 -2.53
CA GLU A 107 20.00 1.01 -2.84
C GLU A 107 20.27 1.09 -4.35
N THR A 108 19.42 0.46 -5.16
CA THR A 108 19.59 0.37 -6.62
C THR A 108 18.64 1.28 -7.41
N GLY A 109 17.55 1.75 -6.78
CA GLY A 109 16.45 2.47 -7.43
C GLY A 109 15.59 1.60 -8.35
N GLN A 110 15.87 0.29 -8.46
CA GLN A 110 15.07 -0.63 -9.28
C GLN A 110 13.70 -0.86 -8.64
N SER A 111 12.66 -0.85 -9.47
CA SER A 111 11.29 -1.08 -9.06
C SER A 111 10.66 -2.25 -9.82
N GLU A 112 9.76 -2.95 -9.15
CA GLU A 112 8.91 -3.97 -9.76
C GLU A 112 7.47 -3.79 -9.27
N THR A 113 6.52 -3.68 -10.20
CA THR A 113 5.11 -3.45 -9.89
C THR A 113 4.27 -4.66 -10.26
N GLY A 114 3.32 -5.04 -9.40
CA GLY A 114 2.42 -6.16 -9.61
C GLY A 114 1.11 -6.03 -8.83
N THR A 115 0.22 -7.01 -9.00
CA THR A 115 -1.06 -7.11 -8.27
C THR A 115 -1.01 -8.22 -7.22
N VAL A 116 -1.91 -8.17 -6.23
CA VAL A 116 -2.22 -9.32 -5.39
C VAL A 116 -2.98 -10.34 -6.26
N LYS A 117 -2.29 -11.37 -6.74
CA LYS A 117 -2.88 -12.52 -7.43
C LYS A 117 -2.17 -13.80 -7.03
N TYR A 118 -2.96 -14.85 -6.94
CA TYR A 118 -2.71 -16.14 -6.31
C TYR A 118 -1.56 -17.00 -6.88
N LEU A 119 -0.86 -16.57 -7.94
CA LEU A 119 0.16 -17.40 -8.59
C LEU A 119 1.41 -16.62 -9.04
N ASP A 120 1.31 -15.31 -9.25
CA ASP A 120 2.38 -14.42 -9.70
C ASP A 120 2.58 -13.19 -8.79
N GLY A 121 1.66 -12.95 -7.85
CA GLY A 121 1.71 -11.84 -6.91
C GLY A 121 2.71 -12.09 -5.79
N LYS A 122 3.65 -11.16 -5.61
CA LYS A 122 4.62 -11.20 -4.50
C LYS A 122 4.00 -11.06 -3.11
N LEU A 123 2.78 -10.54 -3.02
CA LEU A 123 2.03 -10.40 -1.76
C LEU A 123 0.73 -11.20 -1.85
N PRO A 124 0.42 -12.02 -0.83
CA PRO A 124 -0.82 -12.79 -0.81
C PRO A 124 -2.05 -11.99 -0.40
N PHE A 125 -1.88 -10.77 0.11
CA PHE A 125 -2.96 -9.87 0.53
C PHE A 125 -2.55 -8.42 0.30
N PHE A 126 -3.50 -7.50 0.48
CA PHE A 126 -3.24 -6.07 0.51
C PHE A 126 -2.82 -5.64 1.92
N PRO A 127 -1.54 -5.33 2.21
CA PRO A 127 -1.14 -4.96 3.56
C PRO A 127 -1.82 -3.68 4.02
N GLN A 128 -2.12 -3.66 5.31
CA GLN A 128 -2.75 -2.54 6.01
C GLN A 128 -1.79 -1.94 7.04
N TRP A 129 -0.86 -2.75 7.56
CA TRP A 129 0.16 -2.34 8.52
C TRP A 129 1.50 -3.02 8.24
N SER A 130 2.53 -2.56 8.95
CA SER A 130 3.83 -3.23 9.03
C SER A 130 4.40 -3.12 10.44
N HIS A 131 5.14 -4.15 10.85
CA HIS A 131 5.96 -4.12 12.04
C HIS A 131 7.31 -4.78 11.75
N LYS A 132 8.41 -4.04 11.95
CA LYS A 132 9.76 -4.47 11.58
C LYS A 132 9.83 -4.90 10.11
N ASN A 133 10.05 -6.18 9.83
CA ASN A 133 10.14 -6.73 8.48
C ASN A 133 8.91 -7.56 8.09
N THR A 134 7.82 -7.41 8.84
CA THR A 134 6.58 -8.14 8.66
C THR A 134 5.50 -7.20 8.13
N LEU A 135 4.87 -7.57 7.03
CA LEU A 135 3.62 -6.97 6.56
C LEU A 135 2.44 -7.63 7.23
N VAL A 136 1.44 -6.84 7.57
CA VAL A 136 0.23 -7.31 8.27
C VAL A 136 -1.01 -6.85 7.54
N GLY A 137 -1.98 -7.74 7.39
CA GLY A 137 -3.27 -7.42 6.78
C GLY A 137 -4.34 -8.46 7.04
N CYS A 138 -5.59 -8.04 6.93
CA CYS A 138 -6.76 -8.90 6.98
C CYS A 138 -7.24 -9.22 5.57
N CYS A 139 -7.62 -10.48 5.33
CA CYS A 139 -8.17 -10.93 4.05
C CYS A 139 -9.17 -12.07 4.27
N LEU A 140 -9.97 -12.38 3.25
CA LEU A 140 -10.87 -13.53 3.29
C LEU A 140 -10.05 -14.82 3.27
N TYR A 141 -10.40 -15.77 4.13
CA TYR A 141 -9.75 -17.08 4.19
C TYR A 141 -9.69 -17.76 2.83
N GLU A 142 -10.79 -17.71 2.07
CA GLU A 142 -10.87 -18.30 0.73
C GLU A 142 -9.87 -17.69 -0.27
N ASP A 143 -9.47 -16.43 -0.05
CA ASP A 143 -8.49 -15.70 -0.86
C ASP A 143 -7.03 -16.02 -0.46
N VAL A 144 -6.80 -16.82 0.58
CA VAL A 144 -5.44 -17.17 1.02
C VAL A 144 -5.27 -18.62 1.48
N LYS A 145 -6.32 -19.45 1.47
CA LYS A 145 -6.34 -20.85 1.99
C LYS A 145 -5.29 -21.80 1.42
N GLU A 146 -4.72 -21.50 0.26
CA GLU A 146 -3.64 -22.34 -0.32
C GLU A 146 -2.24 -21.81 0.04
N ASN A 147 -2.16 -20.70 0.79
CA ASN A 147 -0.93 -20.12 1.27
C ASN A 147 -0.49 -20.77 2.58
N SER A 148 0.74 -21.29 2.64
CA SER A 148 1.25 -22.03 3.80
C SER A 148 1.58 -21.15 5.03
N MET A 149 1.39 -19.83 4.94
CA MET A 149 1.81 -18.84 5.96
C MET A 149 0.62 -18.31 6.80
N LEU A 150 -0.47 -19.08 6.91
CA LEU A 150 -1.68 -18.67 7.63
C LEU A 150 -1.55 -18.89 9.14
N GLU A 151 -1.71 -17.82 9.92
CA GLU A 151 -2.18 -17.93 11.31
C GLU A 151 -3.70 -17.67 11.29
N GLU A 152 -4.49 -18.72 11.54
CA GLU A 152 -5.95 -18.63 11.50
C GLU A 152 -6.49 -17.93 12.76
N TYR A 153 -7.17 -16.80 12.57
CA TYR A 153 -7.95 -16.15 13.60
C TYR A 153 -9.38 -16.00 13.06
N LEU A 154 -10.35 -16.66 13.69
CA LEU A 154 -11.76 -16.56 13.30
C LEU A 154 -12.29 -15.17 13.65
N ILE A 155 -12.62 -14.39 12.63
CA ILE A 155 -13.33 -13.13 12.77
C ILE A 155 -14.65 -13.29 12.01
N ASP A 156 -15.71 -13.63 12.77
CA ASP A 156 -17.14 -13.64 12.38
C ASP A 156 -17.70 -14.89 11.65
N ASP A 157 -18.98 -15.18 11.91
CA ASP A 157 -19.69 -16.44 11.58
C ASP A 157 -20.29 -16.48 10.14
N GLU A 158 -20.18 -15.40 9.35
CA GLU A 158 -20.73 -15.33 7.97
C GLU A 158 -19.66 -15.27 6.85
N GLU A 159 -18.48 -14.71 7.13
CA GLU A 159 -17.33 -14.66 6.23
C GLU A 159 -16.05 -14.79 7.08
N THR A 160 -15.27 -15.86 6.90
CA THR A 160 -14.03 -16.04 7.68
C THR A 160 -12.94 -15.11 7.18
N TYR A 161 -12.68 -14.02 7.91
CA TYR A 161 -11.47 -13.21 7.71
C TYR A 161 -10.32 -13.77 8.53
N VAL A 162 -9.11 -13.75 7.96
CA VAL A 162 -7.87 -14.13 8.65
C VAL A 162 -6.90 -12.96 8.69
N LEU A 163 -6.19 -12.84 9.82
CA LEU A 163 -5.08 -11.91 10.00
C LEU A 163 -3.79 -12.59 9.54
N LEU A 164 -3.12 -12.00 8.55
CA LEU A 164 -1.89 -12.52 8.00
C LEU A 164 -0.67 -11.71 8.41
N PHE A 165 0.41 -12.43 8.68
CA PHE A 165 1.74 -11.91 8.94
C PHE A 165 2.68 -12.44 7.84
N TYR A 166 3.27 -11.54 7.05
CA TYR A 166 4.11 -11.90 5.91
C TYR A 166 5.51 -11.29 6.06
N ASP A 167 6.48 -12.15 6.36
CA ASP A 167 7.89 -11.79 6.47
C ASP A 167 8.54 -11.71 5.08
N ILE A 168 9.15 -10.56 4.77
CA ILE A 168 9.91 -10.30 3.54
C ILE A 168 11.40 -10.24 3.87
#